data_AF-A0A419E9A8-F1
#
_entry.id   AF-A0A419E9A8-F1
#
_cell.length_a   1.000
_cell.length_b   1.000
_cell.length_c   1.000
_cell.angle_alpha   90.00
_cell.angle_beta   90.00
_cell.angle_gamma   90.00
#
_symmetry.space_group_name_H-M   'P 1'
#
loop_
_entity.id
_entity.type
_entity.pdbx_description
1 polymer ?
#
loop_
_entity_poly.entity_id
_entity_poly.type
_entity_poly.pdbx_seq_one_letter_code
_entity_poly.pdbx_strand_id
1 'polypeptide(L)'
;MKHIVLIPLLILIALTFAACAASTESPVAEPPIVISPIIPDTPTPEFTCSRLTVEPTSTPNTAASFPPVGADDFSIGPADAPVTLVEYCDFQSQGCKSMNSIVDEIMSNRDDLRVVFRPLPLIGILDKSEMSALAALAADEQGKFWEMHDLLFAKYSEWTTLAPGQFEAWILKEAPGAGVDADQLSAAMKAEETASRLKSMYEAAKGLQVAAVPLILINGEQFFLLDYQNISDTIGIVALGQKQFTECPPFGIDASKQYIATIETEKGNIVIELFPDKAPLAVNSFVFLARQGWYDGVTFHRVIPGFAAQAGDPSGTGRGNPGYLFNNETSDLLFSKPGLVGMANSGPDTNGSQFFITFAPAAHLNGAYTIFGQVVGGLDVAEQLTPRDPASQFDLPPGDKIIRITVEEK
;
A
#
# COMPACT_ATOMS: atom_id res chain seq x y z
N MET A 1 32.76 -27.52 -60.82
CA MET A 1 33.69 -26.68 -60.04
C MET A 1 33.94 -27.45 -58.74
N LYS A 2 35.02 -28.24 -58.54
CA LYS A 2 36.43 -27.87 -58.25
C LYS A 2 36.46 -26.63 -57.33
N HIS A 3 36.92 -26.64 -56.07
CA HIS A 3 38.20 -27.06 -55.47
C HIS A 3 37.98 -27.26 -53.92
N ILE A 4 38.49 -28.26 -53.17
CA ILE A 4 39.87 -28.56 -52.68
C ILE A 4 40.65 -27.35 -52.14
N VAL A 5 40.82 -27.24 -50.82
CA VAL A 5 41.91 -26.56 -50.05
C VAL A 5 41.72 -26.97 -48.56
N LEU A 6 42.68 -27.27 -47.66
CA LEU A 6 44.10 -27.67 -47.65
C LEU A 6 44.46 -27.90 -46.16
N ILE A 7 45.16 -28.98 -45.81
CA ILE A 7 45.91 -29.15 -44.53
C ILE A 7 47.34 -28.65 -44.75
N PRO A 8 47.97 -27.98 -43.77
CA PRO A 8 49.27 -28.43 -43.21
C PRO A 8 49.38 -28.11 -41.70
N LEU A 9 50.35 -28.53 -40.88
CA LEU A 9 51.44 -29.51 -40.90
C LEU A 9 52.06 -29.45 -39.48
N LEU A 10 52.40 -30.60 -38.92
CA LEU A 10 53.18 -30.80 -37.70
C LEU A 10 54.52 -30.03 -37.70
N ILE A 11 54.94 -29.48 -36.54
CA ILE A 11 56.37 -29.42 -36.19
C ILE A 11 56.55 -29.84 -34.72
N LEU A 12 57.24 -30.96 -34.56
CA LEU A 12 57.80 -31.54 -33.35
C LEU A 12 59.24 -31.04 -33.21
N ILE A 13 59.61 -30.48 -32.06
CA ILE A 13 61.03 -30.34 -31.68
C ILE A 13 61.20 -30.90 -30.27
N ALA A 14 61.77 -32.09 -30.22
CA ALA A 14 62.44 -32.63 -29.04
C ALA A 14 63.93 -32.29 -29.14
N LEU A 15 64.52 -31.80 -28.04
CA LEU A 15 65.96 -31.70 -27.88
C LEU A 15 66.36 -32.26 -26.52
N THR A 16 67.39 -33.08 -26.56
CA THR A 16 67.78 -34.07 -25.57
C THR A 16 69.08 -33.71 -24.84
N PHE A 17 69.16 -34.18 -23.59
CA PHE A 17 70.32 -34.65 -22.81
C PHE A 17 71.49 -33.70 -22.49
N ALA A 18 71.75 -33.51 -21.19
CA ALA A 18 73.01 -33.94 -20.56
C ALA A 18 72.84 -34.01 -19.02
N ALA A 19 73.13 -35.18 -18.48
CA ALA A 19 73.16 -35.48 -17.06
C ALA A 19 74.52 -35.14 -16.44
N CYS A 20 74.53 -34.61 -15.23
CA CYS A 20 75.63 -34.81 -14.28
C CYS A 20 75.01 -35.25 -12.94
N ALA A 21 75.34 -36.48 -12.54
CA ALA A 21 75.02 -37.03 -11.25
C ALA A 21 75.96 -36.45 -10.19
N ALA A 22 75.39 -35.96 -9.09
CA ALA A 22 76.09 -35.77 -7.84
C ALA A 22 75.38 -36.60 -6.75
N SER A 23 76.20 -37.22 -5.93
CA SER A 23 75.87 -38.23 -4.93
C SER A 23 74.98 -37.73 -3.79
N THR A 24 74.03 -38.61 -3.48
CA THR A 24 73.15 -38.75 -2.31
C THR A 24 73.66 -38.25 -0.96
N GLU A 25 72.89 -37.37 -0.33
CA GLU A 25 72.52 -37.50 1.08
C GLU A 25 71.00 -37.71 1.15
N SER A 26 70.56 -38.68 1.95
CA SER A 26 69.13 -38.93 2.17
C SER A 26 68.56 -37.84 3.08
N PRO A 27 67.52 -37.10 2.67
CA PRO A 27 66.84 -36.20 3.59
C PRO A 27 65.99 -37.02 4.56
N VAL A 28 66.07 -36.63 5.84
CA VAL A 28 65.10 -37.03 6.87
C VAL A 28 63.72 -36.62 6.39
N ALA A 29 62.76 -37.55 6.34
CA ALA A 29 61.40 -37.27 5.92
C ALA A 29 60.73 -36.30 6.89
N GLU A 30 60.45 -35.08 6.43
CA GLU A 30 59.49 -34.19 7.09
C GLU A 30 58.07 -34.77 6.94
N PRO A 31 57.21 -34.64 7.98
CA PRO A 31 55.82 -35.05 7.87
C PRO A 31 55.11 -34.24 6.76
N PRO A 32 54.12 -34.84 6.07
CA PRO A 32 53.44 -34.17 4.97
C PRO A 32 52.80 -32.87 5.47
N ILE A 33 53.15 -31.76 4.83
CA ILE A 33 52.46 -30.48 5.00
C ILE A 33 51.03 -30.68 4.48
N VAL A 34 50.08 -30.69 5.41
CA VAL A 34 48.66 -30.62 5.10
C VAL A 34 48.39 -29.21 4.59
N ILE A 35 48.36 -29.03 3.27
CA ILE A 35 47.86 -27.81 2.67
C ILE A 35 46.34 -27.89 2.75
N SER A 36 45.77 -27.37 3.84
CA SER A 36 44.34 -27.08 3.87
C SER A 36 44.04 -26.07 2.75
N PRO A 37 43.02 -26.28 1.92
CA PRO A 37 42.62 -25.27 0.95
C PRO A 37 42.30 -23.98 1.71
N ILE A 38 42.96 -22.89 1.33
CA ILE A 38 42.53 -21.55 1.69
C ILE A 38 41.25 -21.33 0.91
N ILE A 39 40.11 -21.69 1.52
CA ILE A 39 38.82 -21.20 1.08
C ILE A 39 38.92 -19.69 1.30
N PRO A 40 38.80 -18.84 0.27
CA PRO A 40 38.69 -17.41 0.50
C PRO A 40 37.48 -17.22 1.42
N ASP A 41 37.72 -16.68 2.62
CA ASP A 41 36.67 -16.15 3.48
C ASP A 41 35.97 -15.07 2.65
N THR A 42 34.91 -15.48 1.96
CA THR A 42 33.94 -14.53 1.45
C THR A 42 33.36 -13.93 2.72
N PRO A 43 33.52 -12.62 2.96
CA PRO A 43 33.00 -12.02 4.17
C PRO A 43 31.54 -12.43 4.29
N THR A 44 31.16 -13.01 5.43
CA THR A 44 29.77 -13.29 5.76
C THR A 44 28.99 -12.02 5.41
N PRO A 45 27.99 -12.08 4.52
CA PRO A 45 27.24 -10.89 4.13
C PRO A 45 26.85 -10.15 5.40
N GLU A 46 27.31 -8.92 5.56
CA GLU A 46 26.95 -8.12 6.73
C GLU A 46 25.42 -8.00 6.71
N PHE A 47 24.79 -8.49 7.77
CA PHE A 47 23.36 -8.34 8.00
C PHE A 47 23.08 -6.84 8.12
N THR A 48 22.70 -6.19 7.03
CA THR A 48 22.31 -4.79 7.05
C THR A 48 20.80 -4.72 6.83
N CYS A 49 20.06 -4.74 7.93
CA CYS A 49 18.74 -4.16 7.93
C CYS A 49 18.89 -2.64 8.08
N SER A 50 18.37 -1.91 7.10
CA SER A 50 18.41 -0.46 7.09
C SER A 50 17.02 0.06 7.39
N ARG A 51 16.90 0.84 8.47
CA ARG A 51 15.68 1.58 8.74
C ARG A 51 15.42 2.53 7.58
N LEU A 52 14.17 2.61 7.13
CA LEU A 52 13.80 3.72 6.28
C LEU A 52 13.75 4.96 7.15
N THR A 53 14.62 5.93 6.87
CA THR A 53 14.39 7.30 7.30
C THR A 53 13.22 7.83 6.47
N VAL A 54 12.02 7.35 6.79
CA VAL A 54 10.81 8.10 6.47
C VAL A 54 10.94 9.30 7.39
N GLU A 55 11.35 10.46 6.85
CA GLU A 55 11.01 11.69 7.54
C GLU A 55 9.53 11.55 7.86
N PRO A 56 9.08 11.76 9.12
CA PRO A 56 7.65 11.79 9.40
C PRO A 56 7.03 12.59 8.28
N THR A 57 6.01 12.04 7.59
CA THR A 57 5.12 12.89 6.80
C THR A 57 4.90 14.08 7.68
N SER A 58 5.43 15.23 7.27
CA SER A 58 5.84 16.31 8.18
C SER A 58 4.83 16.38 9.29
N THR A 59 5.24 16.20 10.56
CA THR A 59 4.37 16.56 11.69
C THR A 59 3.67 17.84 11.27
N PRO A 60 2.32 17.85 11.16
CA PRO A 60 1.58 18.77 10.31
C PRO A 60 2.21 20.12 10.47
N ASN A 61 2.83 20.56 9.38
CA ASN A 61 3.77 21.66 9.31
C ASN A 61 3.38 22.71 10.36
N THR A 62 4.29 23.12 11.23
CA THR A 62 4.04 24.10 12.32
C THR A 62 3.50 25.47 11.85
N ALA A 63 3.22 25.60 10.55
CA ALA A 63 2.29 26.55 9.97
C ALA A 63 1.09 25.81 9.35
N ALA A 64 0.20 25.24 10.16
CA ALA A 64 -1.07 24.75 9.64
C ALA A 64 -1.90 25.99 9.23
N SER A 65 -1.90 26.32 7.94
CA SER A 65 -2.75 27.37 7.37
C SER A 65 -4.25 27.03 7.49
N PHE A 66 -4.60 25.79 7.87
CA PHE A 66 -5.98 25.31 8.00
C PHE A 66 -6.32 25.00 9.47
N PRO A 67 -7.53 25.36 9.94
CA PRO A 67 -7.94 25.08 11.30
C PRO A 67 -8.09 23.57 11.54
N PRO A 68 -7.71 23.05 12.73
CA PRO A 68 -7.86 21.64 13.07
C PRO A 68 -9.33 21.24 13.08
N VAL A 69 -9.60 19.93 13.05
CA VAL A 69 -10.97 19.41 13.16
C VAL A 69 -11.51 19.66 14.56
N GLY A 70 -12.67 20.32 14.65
CA GLY A 70 -13.33 20.72 15.87
C GLY A 70 -14.65 19.98 16.12
N ALA A 71 -15.33 20.34 17.21
CA ALA A 71 -16.63 19.78 17.57
C ALA A 71 -17.77 20.24 16.63
N ASP A 72 -17.59 21.40 15.99
CA ASP A 72 -18.59 22.00 15.08
C ASP A 72 -18.47 21.46 13.64
N ASP A 73 -17.50 20.57 13.38
CA ASP A 73 -17.27 19.97 12.08
C ASP A 73 -18.18 18.76 11.84
N PHE A 74 -18.71 18.66 10.61
CA PHE A 74 -19.50 17.52 10.18
C PHE A 74 -18.57 16.35 9.89
N SER A 75 -18.54 15.39 10.82
CA SER A 75 -17.64 14.24 10.76
C SER A 75 -18.41 12.92 10.64
N ILE A 76 -17.87 11.98 9.88
CA ILE A 76 -18.26 10.55 9.86
C ILE A 76 -17.01 9.67 9.95
N GLY A 77 -17.21 8.42 10.39
CA GLY A 77 -16.13 7.49 10.70
C GLY A 77 -15.59 7.64 12.13
N PRO A 78 -14.61 6.82 12.54
CA PRO A 78 -14.08 6.83 13.89
C PRO A 78 -13.37 8.14 14.24
N ALA A 79 -13.59 8.67 15.45
CA ALA A 79 -12.97 9.92 15.86
C ALA A 79 -11.44 9.81 16.02
N ASP A 80 -10.96 8.61 16.30
CA ASP A 80 -9.56 8.19 16.48
C ASP A 80 -8.96 7.50 15.24
N ALA A 81 -9.62 7.62 14.08
CA ALA A 81 -9.11 7.06 12.83
C ALA A 81 -7.69 7.57 12.52
N PRO A 82 -6.78 6.70 12.04
CA PRO A 82 -5.40 7.10 11.72
C PRO A 82 -5.31 8.14 10.60
N VAL A 83 -6.34 8.22 9.74
CA VAL A 83 -6.42 9.19 8.66
C VAL A 83 -7.69 10.02 8.80
N THR A 84 -7.56 11.34 8.70
CA THR A 84 -8.66 12.28 8.58
C THR A 84 -8.59 13.00 7.23
N LEU A 85 -9.59 12.80 6.39
CA LEU A 85 -9.80 13.56 5.16
C LEU A 85 -10.76 14.71 5.45
N VAL A 86 -10.31 15.94 5.23
CA VAL A 86 -11.15 17.14 5.33
C VAL A 86 -11.42 17.65 3.92
N GLU A 87 -12.69 17.75 3.56
CA GLU A 87 -13.15 18.27 2.28
C GLU A 87 -13.80 19.64 2.48
N TYR A 88 -13.24 20.67 1.85
CA TYR A 88 -13.94 21.94 1.67
C TYR A 88 -14.66 21.93 0.32
N CYS A 89 -15.98 22.00 0.35
CA CYS A 89 -16.78 21.89 -0.87
C CYS A 89 -18.06 22.71 -0.91
N ASP A 90 -18.46 22.98 -2.15
CA ASP A 90 -19.73 23.60 -2.53
C ASP A 90 -20.67 22.52 -3.09
N PHE A 91 -21.90 22.46 -2.58
CA PHE A 91 -22.88 21.46 -3.02
C PHE A 91 -23.30 21.60 -4.50
N GLN A 92 -23.21 22.80 -5.09
CA GLN A 92 -23.53 23.06 -6.49
C GLN A 92 -22.31 22.88 -7.42
N SER A 93 -21.11 22.65 -6.89
CA SER A 93 -19.92 22.44 -7.71
C SER A 93 -19.90 21.03 -8.30
N GLN A 94 -19.73 20.94 -9.62
CA GLN A 94 -19.54 19.66 -10.31
C GLN A 94 -18.30 18.92 -9.81
N GLY A 95 -17.23 19.65 -9.47
CA GLY A 95 -16.01 19.05 -8.91
C GLY A 95 -16.27 18.42 -7.55
N CYS A 96 -17.06 19.09 -6.70
CA CYS A 96 -17.47 18.58 -5.39
C CYS A 96 -18.38 17.36 -5.50
N LYS A 97 -19.32 17.34 -6.46
CA LYS A 97 -20.08 16.12 -6.76
C LYS A 97 -19.10 14.99 -7.09
N SER A 98 -18.20 15.18 -8.05
CA SER A 98 -17.27 14.12 -8.46
C SER A 98 -16.42 13.62 -7.29
N MET A 99 -15.98 14.53 -6.41
CA MET A 99 -15.23 14.20 -5.21
C MET A 99 -16.05 13.42 -4.19
N ASN A 100 -17.30 13.82 -3.91
CA ASN A 100 -18.18 13.11 -3.00
C ASN A 100 -18.28 11.62 -3.36
N SER A 101 -18.45 11.31 -4.65
CA SER A 101 -18.52 9.90 -5.09
C SER A 101 -17.22 9.14 -4.88
N ILE A 102 -16.06 9.80 -5.02
CA ILE A 102 -14.76 9.20 -4.72
C ILE A 102 -14.65 8.93 -3.21
N VAL A 103 -15.02 9.91 -2.38
CA VAL A 103 -14.95 9.80 -0.92
C VAL A 103 -15.90 8.71 -0.42
N ASP A 104 -17.13 8.64 -0.92
CA ASP A 104 -18.11 7.59 -0.59
C ASP A 104 -17.56 6.20 -0.90
N GLU A 105 -16.97 6.03 -2.09
CA GLU A 105 -16.40 4.75 -2.52
C GLU A 105 -15.22 4.34 -1.62
N ILE A 106 -14.32 5.26 -1.31
CA ILE A 106 -13.18 5.00 -0.42
C ILE A 106 -13.66 4.65 0.98
N MET A 107 -14.60 5.43 1.54
CA MET A 107 -15.15 5.19 2.87
C MET A 107 -15.85 3.83 2.99
N SER A 108 -16.58 3.40 1.94
CA SER A 108 -17.30 2.13 1.96
C SER A 108 -16.40 0.90 2.16
N ASN A 109 -15.10 1.05 1.89
CA ASN A 109 -14.11 -0.01 1.93
C ASN A 109 -13.09 0.14 3.07
N ARG A 110 -13.29 1.08 4.00
CA ARG A 110 -12.29 1.44 5.01
C ARG A 110 -12.92 1.74 6.38
N ASP A 111 -12.35 1.19 7.43
CA ASP A 111 -12.69 1.48 8.83
C ASP A 111 -11.64 2.39 9.52
N ASP A 112 -10.58 2.74 8.80
CA ASP A 112 -9.43 3.51 9.29
C ASP A 112 -9.44 4.98 8.81
N LEU A 113 -10.59 5.44 8.30
CA LEU A 113 -10.77 6.76 7.74
C LEU A 113 -11.88 7.53 8.45
N ARG A 114 -11.55 8.75 8.89
CA ARG A 114 -12.51 9.79 9.27
C ARG A 114 -12.66 10.77 8.11
N VAL A 115 -13.89 11.09 7.75
CA VAL A 115 -14.18 12.15 6.78
C VAL A 115 -14.84 13.31 7.48
N VAL A 116 -14.40 14.51 7.11
CA VAL A 116 -14.92 15.78 7.60
C VAL A 116 -15.34 16.63 6.40
N PHE A 117 -16.58 17.08 6.38
CA PHE A 117 -17.07 17.99 5.36
C PHE A 117 -17.18 19.41 5.91
N ARG A 118 -16.61 20.38 5.20
CA ARG A 118 -16.67 21.81 5.50
C ARG A 118 -17.34 22.54 4.33
N PRO A 119 -18.63 22.92 4.45
CA PRO A 119 -19.30 23.71 3.43
C PRO A 119 -18.53 24.99 3.10
N LEU A 120 -18.18 25.17 1.83
CA LEU A 120 -17.50 26.33 1.29
C LEU A 120 -18.26 26.85 0.06
N PRO A 121 -19.35 27.62 0.25
CA PRO A 121 -20.17 28.07 -0.85
C PRO A 121 -19.41 29.02 -1.79
N LEU A 122 -19.52 28.80 -3.10
CA LEU A 122 -19.09 29.71 -4.18
C LEU A 122 -20.08 30.85 -4.43
N ILE A 123 -20.31 31.67 -3.40
CA ILE A 123 -21.25 32.80 -3.42
C ILE A 123 -20.90 33.78 -4.54
N GLY A 124 -21.91 34.14 -5.34
CA GLY A 124 -21.78 35.06 -6.48
C GLY A 124 -21.21 34.42 -7.75
N ILE A 125 -20.82 33.14 -7.70
CA ILE A 125 -20.38 32.35 -8.85
C ILE A 125 -21.48 31.35 -9.24
N LEU A 126 -22.04 30.65 -8.26
CA LEU A 126 -23.09 29.65 -8.45
C LEU A 126 -24.38 30.10 -7.75
N ASP A 127 -25.51 30.07 -8.46
CA ASP A 127 -26.77 30.76 -8.11
C ASP A 127 -27.58 30.12 -6.96
N LYS A 128 -27.24 28.88 -6.57
CA LYS A 128 -27.88 28.08 -5.51
C LYS A 128 -26.87 27.62 -4.45
N SER A 129 -25.61 28.05 -4.56
CA SER A 129 -24.51 27.69 -3.68
C SER A 129 -24.80 28.03 -2.21
N GLU A 130 -25.19 29.27 -1.95
CA GLU A 130 -25.52 29.71 -0.58
C GLU A 130 -26.74 28.96 -0.02
N MET A 131 -27.79 28.80 -0.84
CA MET A 131 -29.04 28.15 -0.43
C MET A 131 -28.86 26.65 -0.14
N SER A 132 -28.03 25.96 -0.92
CA SER A 132 -27.72 24.54 -0.70
C SER A 132 -26.89 24.35 0.57
N ALA A 133 -25.94 25.24 0.86
CA ALA A 133 -25.20 25.23 2.12
C ALA A 133 -26.12 25.54 3.32
N LEU A 134 -27.03 26.52 3.20
CA LEU A 134 -28.04 26.81 4.24
C LEU A 134 -28.95 25.62 4.49
N ALA A 135 -29.37 24.89 3.45
CA ALA A 135 -30.20 23.70 3.61
C ALA A 135 -29.50 22.61 4.45
N ALA A 136 -28.21 22.36 4.19
CA ALA A 136 -27.42 21.39 4.96
C ALA A 136 -27.23 21.84 6.42
N LEU A 137 -26.89 23.11 6.66
CA LEU A 137 -26.76 23.65 8.02
C LEU A 137 -28.09 23.69 8.79
N ALA A 138 -29.20 23.96 8.09
CA ALA A 138 -30.53 23.94 8.69
C ALA A 138 -30.98 22.51 9.02
N ALA A 139 -30.61 21.51 8.21
CA ALA A 139 -30.85 20.10 8.53
C ALA A 139 -30.03 19.62 9.73
N ASP A 140 -28.84 20.21 9.97
CA ASP A 140 -28.03 19.93 11.17
C ASP A 140 -28.72 20.27 12.49
N GLU A 141 -29.63 21.26 12.51
CA GLU A 141 -30.44 21.57 13.71
C GLU A 141 -31.35 20.38 14.11
N GLN A 142 -31.61 19.47 13.18
CA GLN A 142 -32.33 18.22 13.41
C GLN A 142 -31.39 17.01 13.60
N GLY A 143 -30.08 17.23 13.62
CA GLY A 143 -29.05 16.18 13.59
C GLY A 143 -28.97 15.45 12.25
N LYS A 144 -29.37 16.11 11.15
CA LYS A 144 -29.55 15.52 9.81
C LYS A 144 -28.68 16.15 8.73
N PHE A 145 -27.50 16.63 9.11
CA PHE A 145 -26.55 17.23 8.17
C PHE A 145 -26.21 16.25 7.03
N TRP A 146 -25.80 15.03 7.37
CA TRP A 146 -25.34 14.03 6.38
C TRP A 146 -26.47 13.55 5.48
N GLU A 147 -27.68 13.39 6.00
CA GLU A 147 -28.84 13.03 5.19
C GLU A 147 -29.18 14.12 4.15
N MET A 148 -29.04 15.40 4.49
CA MET A 148 -29.22 16.50 3.54
C MET A 148 -28.03 16.60 2.57
N HIS A 149 -26.80 16.43 3.06
CA HIS A 149 -25.58 16.39 2.24
C HIS A 149 -25.69 15.32 1.14
N ASP A 150 -26.06 14.10 1.52
CA ASP A 150 -26.20 12.97 0.60
C ASP A 150 -27.35 13.21 -0.39
N LEU A 151 -28.47 13.76 0.08
CA LEU A 151 -29.60 14.12 -0.79
C LEU A 151 -29.18 15.11 -1.88
N LEU A 152 -28.43 16.16 -1.52
CA LEU A 152 -27.96 17.19 -2.45
C LEU A 152 -27.03 16.61 -3.51
N PHE A 153 -26.08 15.74 -3.15
CA PHE A 153 -25.17 15.13 -4.13
C PHE A 153 -25.81 14.00 -4.93
N ALA A 154 -26.67 13.17 -4.31
CA ALA A 154 -27.35 12.07 -4.99
C ALA A 154 -28.30 12.57 -6.08
N LYS A 155 -28.98 13.70 -5.84
CA LYS A 155 -29.93 14.31 -6.79
C LYS A 155 -29.36 15.52 -7.54
N TYR A 156 -28.03 15.65 -7.58
CA TYR A 156 -27.32 16.79 -8.17
C TYR A 156 -27.85 17.20 -9.56
N SER A 157 -28.03 16.25 -10.47
CA SER A 157 -28.50 16.53 -11.84
C SER A 157 -29.95 17.03 -11.91
N GLU A 158 -30.77 16.74 -10.91
CA GLU A 158 -32.17 17.21 -10.88
C GLU A 158 -32.22 18.69 -10.52
N TRP A 159 -31.61 19.08 -9.41
CA TRP A 159 -31.83 20.41 -8.83
C TRP A 159 -30.91 21.49 -9.39
N THR A 160 -29.73 21.15 -9.91
CA THR A 160 -28.78 22.14 -10.45
C THR A 160 -29.31 22.88 -11.67
N THR A 161 -30.24 22.27 -12.41
CA THR A 161 -30.92 22.86 -13.56
C THR A 161 -32.09 23.78 -13.20
N LEU A 162 -32.52 23.78 -11.93
CA LEU A 162 -33.63 24.59 -11.45
C LEU A 162 -33.23 26.05 -11.27
N ALA A 163 -34.19 26.96 -11.46
CA ALA A 163 -34.04 28.34 -11.00
C ALA A 163 -34.01 28.39 -9.46
N PRO A 164 -33.37 29.39 -8.83
CA PRO A 164 -33.26 29.47 -7.37
C PRO A 164 -34.59 29.32 -6.61
N GLY A 165 -35.65 30.01 -7.04
CA GLY A 165 -36.97 29.88 -6.40
C GLY A 165 -37.62 28.49 -6.56
N GLN A 166 -37.28 27.75 -7.62
CA GLN A 166 -37.73 26.38 -7.80
C GLN A 166 -36.91 25.41 -6.93
N PHE A 167 -35.63 25.72 -6.71
CA PHE A 167 -34.75 24.92 -5.86
C PHE A 167 -35.20 24.93 -4.40
N GLU A 168 -35.61 26.09 -3.84
CA GLU A 168 -36.16 26.15 -2.48
C GLU A 168 -37.38 25.21 -2.33
N ALA A 169 -38.33 25.29 -3.27
CA ALA A 169 -39.51 24.42 -3.27
C ALA A 169 -39.14 22.93 -3.45
N TRP A 170 -38.12 22.64 -4.25
CA TRP A 170 -37.61 21.28 -4.45
C TRP A 170 -36.98 20.72 -3.16
N ILE A 171 -36.13 21.48 -2.47
CA ILE A 171 -35.51 21.03 -1.21
C ILE A 171 -36.59 20.65 -0.19
N LEU A 172 -37.57 21.53 0.03
CA LEU A 172 -38.62 21.29 1.03
C LEU A 172 -39.51 20.08 0.68
N LYS A 173 -39.64 19.77 -0.61
CA LYS A 173 -40.36 18.57 -1.08
C LYS A 173 -39.57 17.28 -0.87
N GLU A 174 -38.26 17.31 -1.12
CA GLU A 174 -37.42 16.11 -1.07
C GLU A 174 -36.89 15.80 0.35
N ALA A 175 -36.73 16.81 1.19
CA ALA A 175 -36.23 16.72 2.56
C ALA A 175 -36.92 15.63 3.42
N PRO A 176 -38.27 15.46 3.40
CA PRO A 176 -38.93 14.39 4.14
C PRO A 176 -38.48 12.98 3.73
N GLY A 177 -38.08 12.78 2.47
CA GLY A 177 -37.54 11.51 1.98
C GLY A 177 -36.19 11.14 2.60
N ALA A 178 -35.44 12.14 3.07
CA ALA A 178 -34.18 11.98 3.82
C ALA A 178 -34.40 12.01 5.35
N GLY A 179 -35.66 12.04 5.80
CA GLY A 179 -36.00 12.11 7.23
C GLY A 179 -35.81 13.50 7.86
N VAL A 180 -35.75 14.55 7.05
CA VAL A 180 -35.67 15.95 7.49
C VAL A 180 -37.08 16.57 7.49
N ASP A 181 -37.51 17.14 8.61
CA ASP A 181 -38.79 17.83 8.73
C ASP A 181 -38.78 19.13 7.91
N ALA A 182 -39.70 19.24 6.95
CA ALA A 182 -39.70 20.32 5.97
C ALA A 182 -40.10 21.68 6.57
N ASP A 183 -40.98 21.70 7.57
CA ASP A 183 -41.43 22.95 8.19
C ASP A 183 -40.31 23.54 9.06
N GLN A 184 -39.65 22.69 9.86
CA GLN A 184 -38.46 23.06 10.63
C GLN A 184 -37.32 23.49 9.70
N LEU A 185 -37.08 22.74 8.62
CA LEU A 185 -36.06 23.09 7.63
C LEU A 185 -36.31 24.46 7.01
N SER A 186 -37.55 24.75 6.57
CA SER A 186 -37.89 26.05 5.98
C SER A 186 -37.68 27.21 6.95
N ALA A 187 -38.05 27.01 8.22
CA ALA A 187 -37.83 28.01 9.27
C ALA A 187 -36.34 28.24 9.54
N ALA A 188 -35.56 27.17 9.71
CA ALA A 188 -34.13 27.21 9.98
C ALA A 188 -33.33 27.82 8.82
N MET A 189 -33.64 27.48 7.56
CA MET A 189 -33.00 28.11 6.39
C MET A 189 -33.15 29.64 6.34
N LYS A 190 -34.19 30.18 7.00
CA LYS A 190 -34.48 31.63 7.08
C LYS A 190 -34.02 32.26 8.39
N ALA A 191 -33.48 31.46 9.32
CA ALA A 191 -33.05 31.93 10.62
C ALA A 191 -31.74 32.73 10.51
N GLU A 192 -31.66 33.83 11.27
CA GLU A 192 -30.46 34.66 11.35
C GLU A 192 -29.26 33.90 11.92
N GLU A 193 -29.51 32.94 12.82
CA GLU A 193 -28.50 32.07 13.42
C GLU A 193 -27.81 31.19 12.37
N THR A 194 -28.58 30.47 11.54
CA THR A 194 -28.07 29.62 10.46
C THR A 194 -27.31 30.42 9.41
N ALA A 195 -27.83 31.60 9.03
CA ALA A 195 -27.15 32.52 8.12
C ALA A 195 -25.83 33.05 8.71
N SER A 196 -25.81 33.36 10.00
CA SER A 196 -24.60 33.81 10.71
C SER A 196 -23.55 32.71 10.81
N ARG A 197 -23.99 31.46 11.06
CA ARG A 197 -23.09 30.29 11.05
C ARG A 197 -22.44 30.10 9.69
N LEU A 198 -23.22 30.11 8.60
CA LEU A 198 -22.68 30.00 7.24
C LEU A 198 -21.68 31.12 6.93
N LYS A 199 -22.04 32.36 7.26
CA LYS A 199 -21.16 33.52 7.07
C LYS A 199 -19.85 33.37 7.83
N SER A 200 -19.89 32.91 9.08
CA SER A 200 -18.69 32.66 9.88
C SER A 200 -17.78 31.61 9.25
N MET A 201 -18.35 30.50 8.79
CA MET A 201 -17.60 29.43 8.11
C MET A 201 -16.97 29.92 6.81
N TYR A 202 -17.73 30.68 6.01
CA TYR A 202 -17.27 31.24 4.75
C TYR A 202 -16.13 32.26 4.93
N GLU A 203 -16.25 33.18 5.89
CA GLU A 203 -15.18 34.15 6.18
C GLU A 203 -13.94 33.49 6.79
N ALA A 204 -14.10 32.47 7.63
CA ALA A 204 -12.99 31.66 8.11
C ALA A 204 -12.23 31.00 6.94
N ALA A 205 -12.96 30.44 5.96
CA ALA A 205 -12.36 29.80 4.79
C ALA A 205 -11.67 30.79 3.84
N LYS A 206 -12.21 32.00 3.65
CA LYS A 206 -11.55 33.06 2.88
C LYS A 206 -10.15 33.41 3.43
N GLY A 207 -10.00 33.39 4.76
CA GLY A 207 -8.72 33.62 5.43
C GLY A 207 -7.64 32.60 5.05
N LEU A 208 -8.04 31.43 4.56
CA LEU A 208 -7.15 30.31 4.20
C LEU A 208 -6.64 30.40 2.74
N GLN A 209 -7.10 31.40 1.97
CA GLN A 209 -6.73 31.60 0.55
C GLN A 209 -7.02 30.38 -0.34
N VAL A 210 -8.13 29.67 -0.09
CA VAL A 210 -8.56 28.53 -0.91
C VAL A 210 -8.80 28.99 -2.35
N ALA A 211 -8.01 28.48 -3.29
CA ALA A 211 -8.05 28.91 -4.69
C ALA A 211 -9.23 28.31 -5.49
N ALA A 212 -9.67 27.10 -5.14
CA ALA A 212 -10.76 26.39 -5.77
C ALA A 212 -11.31 25.28 -4.86
N VAL A 213 -12.52 24.79 -5.17
CA VAL A 213 -13.14 23.60 -4.58
C VAL A 213 -13.27 22.49 -5.64
N PRO A 214 -13.20 21.19 -5.30
CA PRO A 214 -12.91 20.63 -3.98
C PRO A 214 -11.49 20.95 -3.50
N LEU A 215 -11.35 21.31 -2.22
CA LEU A 215 -10.07 21.34 -1.53
C LEU A 215 -10.05 20.17 -0.56
N ILE A 216 -9.06 19.29 -0.74
CA ILE A 216 -8.85 18.12 0.11
C ILE A 216 -7.65 18.33 1.01
N LEU A 217 -7.81 18.05 2.29
CA LEU A 217 -6.72 17.90 3.25
C LEU A 217 -6.67 16.44 3.73
N ILE A 218 -5.48 15.86 3.81
CA ILE A 218 -5.25 14.55 4.44
C ILE A 218 -4.35 14.79 5.65
N ASN A 219 -4.84 14.50 6.86
CA ASN A 219 -4.16 14.80 8.12
C ASN A 219 -3.66 16.25 8.25
N GLY A 220 -4.42 17.19 7.68
CA GLY A 220 -4.13 18.63 7.71
C GLY A 220 -3.25 19.15 6.58
N GLU A 221 -2.71 18.27 5.72
CA GLU A 221 -1.91 18.65 4.55
C GLU A 221 -2.77 18.72 3.29
N GLN A 222 -2.60 19.79 2.52
CA GLN A 222 -3.36 19.98 1.28
C GLN A 222 -2.93 18.99 0.19
N PHE A 223 -3.92 18.33 -0.42
CA PHE A 223 -3.75 17.34 -1.46
C PHE A 223 -4.28 17.85 -2.81
N PHE A 224 -3.55 17.60 -3.90
CA PHE A 224 -3.82 18.19 -5.22
C PHE A 224 -4.18 17.18 -6.31
N LEU A 225 -3.87 15.90 -6.13
CA LEU A 225 -4.16 14.86 -7.12
C LEU A 225 -5.54 14.27 -6.82
N LEU A 226 -6.57 14.92 -7.36
CA LEU A 226 -7.97 14.71 -6.98
C LEU A 226 -8.65 13.62 -7.80
N ASP A 227 -8.04 12.45 -7.87
CA ASP A 227 -8.61 11.24 -8.44
C ASP A 227 -8.62 10.09 -7.41
N TYR A 228 -9.48 9.10 -7.66
CA TYR A 228 -9.69 7.97 -6.76
C TYR A 228 -8.39 7.27 -6.39
N GLN A 229 -7.54 6.94 -7.36
CA GLN A 229 -6.33 6.15 -7.11
C GLN A 229 -5.36 6.92 -6.22
N ASN A 230 -5.09 8.19 -6.54
CA ASN A 230 -4.14 9.00 -5.76
C ASN A 230 -4.63 9.26 -4.33
N ILE A 231 -5.93 9.50 -4.12
CA ILE A 231 -6.48 9.70 -2.78
C ILE A 231 -6.45 8.38 -1.99
N SER A 232 -6.95 7.29 -2.59
CA SER A 232 -6.97 5.97 -1.95
C SER A 232 -5.56 5.51 -1.57
N ASP A 233 -4.59 5.65 -2.47
CA ASP A 233 -3.19 5.28 -2.22
C ASP A 233 -2.59 6.13 -1.09
N THR A 234 -2.85 7.44 -1.10
CA THR A 234 -2.34 8.33 -0.06
C THR A 234 -2.91 7.99 1.30
N ILE A 235 -4.23 7.76 1.40
CA ILE A 235 -4.86 7.32 2.65
C ILE A 235 -4.27 5.99 3.10
N GLY A 236 -4.07 5.03 2.18
CA GLY A 236 -3.41 3.75 2.45
C GLY A 236 -2.01 3.91 3.06
N ILE A 237 -1.18 4.75 2.45
CA ILE A 237 0.20 4.98 2.90
C ILE A 237 0.24 5.77 4.23
N VAL A 238 -0.61 6.78 4.40
CA VAL A 238 -0.68 7.55 5.65
C VAL A 238 -1.15 6.67 6.80
N ALA A 239 -2.18 5.84 6.59
CA ALA A 239 -2.64 4.87 7.57
C ALA A 239 -1.54 3.85 7.94
N LEU A 240 -0.79 3.39 6.93
CA LEU A 240 0.33 2.47 7.12
C LEU A 240 1.41 3.06 8.02
N GLY A 241 1.69 4.36 7.93
CA GLY A 241 2.71 5.03 8.73
C GLY A 241 2.56 4.81 10.24
N GLN A 242 1.32 4.67 10.75
CA GLN A 242 1.08 4.37 12.16
C GLN A 242 1.37 2.91 12.55
N LYS A 243 1.37 2.00 11.57
CA LYS A 243 1.68 0.57 11.78
C LYS A 243 3.17 0.25 11.61
N GLN A 244 3.93 1.12 10.94
CA GLN A 244 5.33 0.88 10.60
C GLN A 244 6.21 0.76 11.85
N PHE A 245 7.16 -0.17 11.77
CA PHE A 245 8.17 -0.35 12.81
C PHE A 245 9.23 0.73 12.70
N THR A 246 9.65 1.22 13.85
CA THR A 246 10.74 2.19 13.98
C THR A 246 12.11 1.53 14.09
N GLU A 247 12.17 0.21 14.24
CA GLU A 247 13.42 -0.53 14.36
C GLU A 247 13.38 -1.77 13.49
N CYS A 248 14.55 -2.22 13.08
CA CYS A 248 14.70 -3.53 12.46
C CYS A 248 14.26 -4.62 13.45
N PRO A 249 13.62 -5.69 12.96
CA PRO A 249 13.18 -6.76 13.83
C PRO A 249 14.39 -7.42 14.50
N PRO A 250 14.28 -7.82 15.78
CA PRO A 250 15.33 -8.60 16.41
C PRO A 250 15.52 -9.92 15.65
N PHE A 251 16.76 -10.40 15.58
CA PHE A 251 17.04 -11.72 15.02
C PHE A 251 16.66 -12.79 16.05
N GLY A 252 15.55 -13.49 15.81
CA GLY A 252 14.94 -14.39 16.78
C GLY A 252 14.69 -15.81 16.28
N ILE A 253 15.01 -16.11 15.03
CA ILE A 253 14.90 -17.47 14.48
C ILE A 253 16.19 -18.28 14.72
N ASP A 254 16.03 -19.57 14.89
CA ASP A 254 17.10 -20.56 14.80
C ASP A 254 17.16 -21.14 13.38
N ALA A 255 18.25 -20.88 12.65
CA ALA A 255 18.43 -21.31 11.27
C ALA A 255 18.56 -22.84 11.09
N SER A 256 18.75 -23.59 12.17
CA SER A 256 18.82 -25.06 12.14
C SER A 256 17.47 -25.76 12.28
N LYS A 257 16.39 -25.00 12.57
CA LYS A 257 15.04 -25.53 12.77
C LYS A 257 14.17 -25.45 11.52
N GLN A 258 13.07 -26.18 11.53
CA GLN A 258 12.06 -26.10 10.48
C GLN A 258 10.96 -25.12 10.89
N TYR A 259 10.52 -24.27 9.95
CA TYR A 259 9.38 -23.37 10.15
C TYR A 259 8.31 -23.63 9.10
N ILE A 260 7.06 -23.79 9.54
CA ILE A 260 5.89 -23.93 8.68
C ILE A 260 4.96 -22.75 8.93
N ALA A 261 4.71 -21.96 7.89
CA ALA A 261 3.73 -20.88 7.92
C ALA A 261 2.42 -21.34 7.27
N THR A 262 1.29 -21.08 7.92
CA THR A 262 -0.05 -21.25 7.33
C THR A 262 -0.65 -19.88 7.11
N ILE A 263 -0.90 -19.55 5.85
CA ILE A 263 -1.66 -18.36 5.43
C ILE A 263 -3.13 -18.78 5.35
N GLU A 264 -3.94 -18.32 6.28
CA GLU A 264 -5.38 -18.49 6.21
C GLU A 264 -5.95 -17.37 5.32
N THR A 265 -6.67 -17.72 4.26
CA THR A 265 -7.29 -16.76 3.33
C THR A 265 -8.80 -16.98 3.24
N GLU A 266 -9.52 -16.03 2.65
CA GLU A 266 -10.95 -16.18 2.34
C GLU A 266 -11.25 -17.35 1.37
N LYS A 267 -10.24 -17.87 0.67
CA LYS A 267 -10.34 -18.99 -0.28
C LYS A 267 -9.87 -20.33 0.29
N GLY A 268 -9.33 -20.34 1.52
CA GLY A 268 -8.74 -21.51 2.15
C GLY A 268 -7.28 -21.28 2.57
N ASN A 269 -6.62 -22.37 2.97
CA ASN A 269 -5.28 -22.28 3.56
C ASN A 269 -4.17 -22.55 2.53
N ILE A 270 -3.10 -21.77 2.61
CA ILE A 270 -1.84 -21.98 1.89
C ILE A 270 -0.76 -22.27 2.92
N VAL A 271 -0.10 -23.42 2.83
CA VAL A 271 0.93 -23.87 3.78
C VAL A 271 2.30 -23.76 3.13
N ILE A 272 3.22 -23.06 3.79
CA ILE A 272 4.56 -22.74 3.30
C ILE A 272 5.59 -23.36 4.24
N GLU A 273 6.54 -24.11 3.69
CA GLU A 273 7.79 -24.44 4.34
C GLU A 273 8.81 -23.31 4.10
N LEU A 274 9.35 -22.73 5.16
CA LEU A 274 10.33 -21.63 5.11
C LEU A 274 11.76 -22.18 5.10
N PHE A 275 12.69 -21.42 4.50
CA PHE A 275 14.10 -21.81 4.33
C PHE A 275 15.05 -20.94 5.17
N PRO A 276 15.09 -21.11 6.50
CA PRO A 276 15.86 -20.24 7.37
C PRO A 276 17.39 -20.41 7.22
N ASP A 277 17.85 -21.53 6.65
CA ASP A 277 19.25 -21.79 6.30
C ASP A 277 19.67 -21.09 4.99
N LYS A 278 18.71 -20.85 4.07
CA LYS A 278 18.96 -20.23 2.76
C LYS A 278 18.70 -18.73 2.75
N ALA A 279 17.69 -18.28 3.51
CA ALA A 279 17.26 -16.89 3.57
C ALA A 279 16.92 -16.46 5.02
N PRO A 280 17.88 -16.54 5.97
CA PRO A 280 17.64 -16.21 7.37
C PRO A 280 17.04 -14.81 7.61
N LEU A 281 17.38 -13.78 6.82
CA LEU A 281 16.87 -12.41 7.03
C LEU A 281 15.38 -12.36 6.65
N ALA A 282 15.05 -12.87 5.46
CA ALA A 282 13.68 -12.91 4.94
C ALA A 282 12.78 -13.75 5.85
N VAL A 283 13.24 -14.93 6.28
CA VAL A 283 12.49 -15.78 7.20
C VAL A 283 12.32 -15.09 8.56
N ASN A 284 13.35 -14.46 9.11
CA ASN A 284 13.24 -13.73 10.38
C ASN A 284 12.22 -12.59 10.29
N SER A 285 12.30 -11.77 9.23
CA SER A 285 11.37 -10.68 8.99
C SER A 285 9.94 -11.18 8.83
N PHE A 286 9.71 -12.19 7.97
CA PHE A 286 8.39 -12.77 7.73
C PHE A 286 7.77 -13.35 9.01
N VAL A 287 8.54 -14.14 9.77
CA VAL A 287 8.06 -14.73 11.03
C VAL A 287 7.77 -13.67 12.09
N PHE A 288 8.62 -12.65 12.20
CA PHE A 288 8.37 -11.52 13.09
C PHE A 288 7.07 -10.80 12.72
N LEU A 289 6.92 -10.39 11.46
CA LEU A 289 5.76 -9.66 10.97
C LEU A 289 4.46 -10.47 11.13
N ALA A 290 4.47 -11.77 10.81
CA ALA A 290 3.33 -12.65 11.02
C ALA A 290 2.92 -12.71 12.50
N ARG A 291 3.87 -12.84 13.43
CA ARG A 291 3.60 -12.84 14.88
C ARG A 291 3.07 -11.50 15.41
N GLN A 292 3.35 -10.39 14.73
CA GLN A 292 2.81 -9.06 15.05
C GLN A 292 1.44 -8.78 14.40
N GLY A 293 0.87 -9.74 13.66
CA GLY A 293 -0.39 -9.54 12.93
C GLY A 293 -0.26 -8.58 11.73
N TRP A 294 0.97 -8.34 11.25
CA TRP A 294 1.23 -7.43 10.12
C TRP A 294 0.44 -7.80 8.85
N TYR A 295 0.21 -9.10 8.65
CA TYR A 295 -0.46 -9.65 7.47
C TYR A 295 -1.98 -9.82 7.66
N ASP A 296 -2.53 -9.53 8.83
CA ASP A 296 -3.94 -9.74 9.13
C ASP A 296 -4.80 -8.73 8.36
N GLY A 297 -5.78 -9.23 7.61
CA GLY A 297 -6.64 -8.43 6.71
C GLY A 297 -5.96 -7.96 5.43
N VAL A 298 -4.67 -8.25 5.21
CA VAL A 298 -3.92 -7.80 4.03
C VAL A 298 -4.37 -8.55 2.79
N THR A 299 -4.70 -7.85 1.71
CA THR A 299 -5.11 -8.49 0.46
C THR A 299 -3.94 -9.00 -0.36
N PHE A 300 -4.17 -10.02 -1.18
CA PHE A 300 -3.35 -10.23 -2.37
C PHE A 300 -3.63 -9.09 -3.36
N HIS A 301 -2.76 -8.08 -3.38
CA HIS A 301 -2.96 -6.86 -4.15
C HIS A 301 -2.69 -7.00 -5.64
N ARG A 302 -1.99 -8.08 -6.04
CA ARG A 302 -1.70 -8.39 -7.44
C ARG A 302 -1.67 -9.89 -7.66
N VAL A 303 -2.50 -10.39 -8.56
CA VAL A 303 -2.64 -11.81 -8.91
C VAL A 303 -2.66 -11.94 -10.43
N ILE A 304 -1.60 -12.51 -10.99
CA ILE A 304 -1.45 -12.74 -12.43
C ILE A 304 -1.51 -14.25 -12.69
N PRO A 305 -2.61 -14.76 -13.28
CA PRO A 305 -2.75 -16.18 -13.61
C PRO A 305 -1.57 -16.70 -14.42
N GLY A 306 -1.05 -17.87 -14.03
CA GLY A 306 0.10 -18.50 -14.68
C GLY A 306 1.45 -17.83 -14.40
N PHE A 307 1.50 -16.78 -13.56
CA PHE A 307 2.74 -16.15 -13.14
C PHE A 307 2.92 -16.16 -11.62
N ALA A 308 2.18 -15.32 -10.89
CA ALA A 308 2.34 -15.20 -9.44
C ALA A 308 1.16 -14.47 -8.77
N ALA A 309 0.99 -14.70 -7.47
CA ALA A 309 0.19 -13.87 -6.56
C ALA A 309 1.09 -13.16 -5.55
N GLN A 310 0.90 -11.86 -5.36
CA GLN A 310 1.70 -10.98 -4.50
C GLN A 310 0.82 -10.35 -3.41
N ALA A 311 1.36 -10.31 -2.19
CA ALA A 311 0.72 -9.77 -0.99
C ALA A 311 1.77 -9.13 -0.06
N GLY A 312 1.33 -8.77 1.15
CA GLY A 312 2.21 -8.32 2.23
C GLY A 312 2.34 -6.81 2.37
N ASP A 313 1.46 -6.05 1.72
CA ASP A 313 1.34 -4.59 1.86
C ASP A 313 0.02 -4.22 2.58
N PRO A 314 0.06 -3.83 3.86
CA PRO A 314 -1.15 -3.42 4.58
C PRO A 314 -1.80 -2.13 4.07
N SER A 315 -1.10 -1.32 3.25
CA SER A 315 -1.73 -0.18 2.57
C SER A 315 -2.57 -0.61 1.37
N GLY A 316 -2.38 -1.81 0.84
CA GLY A 316 -3.03 -2.32 -0.37
C GLY A 316 -2.55 -1.71 -1.69
N THR A 317 -1.64 -0.73 -1.64
CA THR A 317 -1.18 0.06 -2.81
C THR A 317 -0.11 -0.66 -3.65
N GLY A 318 0.51 -1.68 -3.08
CA GLY A 318 1.71 -2.34 -3.61
C GLY A 318 3.00 -1.55 -3.35
N ARG A 319 2.95 -0.42 -2.64
CA ARG A 319 4.09 0.47 -2.36
C ARG A 319 4.48 0.51 -0.88
N GLY A 320 3.68 -0.11 -0.01
CA GLY A 320 3.94 -0.13 1.43
C GLY A 320 5.07 -1.07 1.85
N ASN A 321 5.60 -0.80 3.03
CA ASN A 321 6.72 -1.51 3.67
C ASN A 321 6.61 -1.41 5.20
N PRO A 322 7.37 -2.23 5.97
CA PRO A 322 7.28 -2.29 7.43
C PRO A 322 8.04 -1.20 8.18
N GLY A 323 8.57 -0.17 7.52
CA GLY A 323 9.42 0.87 8.14
C GLY A 323 10.92 0.55 8.11
N TYR A 324 11.28 -0.61 7.57
CA TYR A 324 12.67 -1.03 7.35
C TYR A 324 12.80 -1.80 6.03
N LEU A 325 14.02 -1.88 5.53
CA LEU A 325 14.40 -2.70 4.38
C LEU A 325 15.61 -3.57 4.72
N PHE A 326 15.78 -4.68 4.00
CA PHE A 326 16.94 -5.56 4.13
C PHE A 326 17.42 -6.13 2.79
N ASN A 327 18.69 -6.54 2.79
CA ASN A 327 19.40 -7.00 1.59
C ASN A 327 18.78 -8.27 0.98
N ASN A 328 19.06 -8.49 -0.29
CA ASN A 328 18.75 -9.75 -0.98
C ASN A 328 19.62 -10.89 -0.41
N GLU A 329 19.05 -12.09 -0.35
CA GLU A 329 19.74 -13.31 0.05
C GLU A 329 19.75 -14.25 -1.16
N THR A 330 20.88 -14.28 -1.85
CA THR A 330 21.07 -15.17 -2.99
C THR A 330 21.54 -16.55 -2.52
N SER A 331 20.99 -17.61 -3.12
CA SER A 331 21.34 -19.00 -2.84
C SER A 331 21.40 -19.80 -4.14
N ASP A 332 21.59 -21.11 -4.02
CA ASP A 332 21.49 -22.07 -5.12
C ASP A 332 20.04 -22.34 -5.58
N LEU A 333 19.05 -21.74 -4.91
CA LEU A 333 17.65 -21.85 -5.27
C LEU A 333 17.32 -21.05 -6.54
N LEU A 334 16.47 -21.66 -7.39
CA LEU A 334 15.98 -21.06 -8.63
C LEU A 334 14.46 -21.15 -8.68
N PHE A 335 13.81 -20.13 -9.24
CA PHE A 335 12.39 -20.10 -9.61
C PHE A 335 12.08 -21.08 -10.76
N SER A 336 12.33 -22.37 -10.51
CA SER A 336 12.36 -23.45 -11.49
C SER A 336 11.05 -24.25 -11.58
N LYS A 337 10.16 -24.06 -10.61
CA LYS A 337 8.88 -24.75 -10.46
C LYS A 337 7.82 -23.81 -9.84
N PRO A 338 6.52 -24.12 -9.98
CA PRO A 338 5.48 -23.40 -9.24
C PRO A 338 5.58 -23.63 -7.73
N GLY A 339 4.94 -22.74 -6.96
CA GLY A 339 4.87 -22.80 -5.51
C GLY A 339 6.11 -22.29 -4.78
N LEU A 340 7.01 -21.56 -5.45
CA LEU A 340 8.14 -20.93 -4.75
C LEU A 340 7.72 -19.56 -4.21
N VAL A 341 8.18 -19.24 -3.00
CA VAL A 341 7.84 -18.01 -2.29
C VAL A 341 9.04 -17.09 -2.28
N GLY A 342 8.88 -15.91 -2.88
CA GLY A 342 9.92 -14.91 -3.03
C GLY A 342 9.56 -13.59 -2.35
N MET A 343 10.57 -12.85 -1.88
CA MET A 343 10.39 -11.47 -1.44
C MET A 343 10.18 -10.56 -2.64
N ALA A 344 9.18 -9.68 -2.60
CA ALA A 344 9.06 -8.59 -3.56
C ALA A 344 9.97 -7.41 -3.14
N ASN A 345 10.57 -6.73 -4.11
CA ASN A 345 11.45 -5.59 -3.87
C ASN A 345 11.28 -4.53 -4.98
N SER A 346 11.79 -3.31 -4.75
CA SER A 346 11.78 -2.19 -5.70
C SER A 346 13.14 -1.97 -6.38
N GLY A 347 13.96 -3.03 -6.43
CA GLY A 347 15.37 -3.00 -6.79
C GLY A 347 16.20 -3.85 -5.82
N PRO A 348 17.47 -4.14 -6.16
CA PRO A 348 18.35 -4.91 -5.29
C PRO A 348 18.36 -4.36 -3.87
N ASP A 349 18.34 -5.26 -2.88
CA ASP A 349 18.50 -4.95 -1.47
C ASP A 349 17.41 -4.06 -0.85
N THR A 350 16.19 -4.12 -1.41
CA THR A 350 15.02 -3.38 -0.90
C THR A 350 13.88 -4.29 -0.45
N ASN A 351 14.19 -5.43 0.16
CA ASN A 351 13.16 -6.34 0.68
C ASN A 351 12.50 -5.72 1.92
N GLY A 352 11.18 -5.82 2.01
CA GLY A 352 10.39 -5.35 3.14
C GLY A 352 9.46 -6.44 3.66
N SER A 353 8.16 -6.19 3.58
CA SER A 353 7.12 -7.14 4.02
C SER A 353 6.43 -7.88 2.88
N GLN A 354 6.53 -7.35 1.66
CA GLN A 354 5.83 -7.90 0.51
C GLN A 354 6.49 -9.18 0.00
N PHE A 355 5.67 -10.16 -0.35
CA PHE A 355 6.11 -11.45 -0.89
C PHE A 355 5.20 -11.86 -2.04
N PHE A 356 5.65 -12.83 -2.83
CA PHE A 356 4.87 -13.45 -3.89
C PHE A 356 5.02 -14.97 -3.92
N ILE A 357 4.01 -15.65 -4.45
CA ILE A 357 3.96 -17.09 -4.68
C ILE A 357 3.90 -17.32 -6.18
N THR A 358 4.83 -18.10 -6.74
CA THR A 358 4.84 -18.40 -8.18
C THR A 358 3.81 -19.47 -8.56
N PHE A 359 3.16 -19.31 -9.72
CA PHE A 359 2.28 -20.32 -10.33
C PHE A 359 2.93 -21.07 -11.50
N ALA A 360 4.13 -20.65 -11.90
CA ALA A 360 4.92 -21.28 -12.95
C ALA A 360 6.43 -21.03 -12.72
N PRO A 361 7.32 -21.76 -13.44
CA PRO A 361 8.74 -21.40 -13.48
C PRO A 361 8.94 -19.95 -13.95
N ALA A 362 9.76 -19.19 -13.22
CA ALA A 362 9.97 -17.76 -13.43
C ALA A 362 11.47 -17.41 -13.45
N ALA A 363 12.22 -18.05 -14.36
CA ALA A 363 13.68 -17.94 -14.40
C ALA A 363 14.23 -16.50 -14.54
N HIS A 364 13.42 -15.57 -15.07
CA HIS A 364 13.77 -14.15 -15.18
C HIS A 364 13.85 -13.42 -13.83
N LEU A 365 13.36 -14.04 -12.74
CA LEU A 365 13.45 -13.52 -11.37
C LEU A 365 14.72 -14.01 -10.63
N ASN A 366 15.42 -15.01 -11.16
CA ASN A 366 16.58 -15.61 -10.50
C ASN A 366 17.70 -14.57 -10.27
N GLY A 367 18.28 -14.59 -9.06
CA GLY A 367 19.35 -13.67 -8.67
C GLY A 367 18.91 -12.24 -8.34
N ALA A 368 17.67 -11.86 -8.65
CA ALA A 368 17.11 -10.54 -8.36
C ALA A 368 16.19 -10.52 -7.12
N TYR A 369 15.61 -11.66 -6.76
CA TYR A 369 14.67 -11.79 -5.64
C TYR A 369 15.06 -12.95 -4.72
N THR A 370 14.96 -12.73 -3.41
CA THR A 370 15.21 -13.75 -2.38
C THR A 370 14.12 -14.82 -2.40
N ILE A 371 14.48 -16.09 -2.60
CA ILE A 371 13.58 -17.23 -2.37
C ILE A 371 13.71 -17.64 -0.90
N PHE A 372 12.62 -17.56 -0.13
CA PHE A 372 12.65 -17.83 1.31
C PHE A 372 11.70 -18.95 1.76
N GLY A 373 10.96 -19.58 0.84
CA GLY A 373 10.13 -20.73 1.15
C GLY A 373 9.52 -21.39 -0.08
N GLN A 374 8.74 -22.44 0.17
CA GLN A 374 7.94 -23.14 -0.83
C GLN A 374 6.57 -23.52 -0.28
N VAL A 375 5.54 -23.45 -1.11
CA VAL A 375 4.20 -23.97 -0.82
C VAL A 375 4.26 -25.49 -0.78
N VAL A 376 3.89 -26.07 0.36
CA VAL A 376 3.80 -27.52 0.60
C VAL A 376 2.35 -28.01 0.68
N GLY A 377 1.38 -27.10 0.71
CA GLY A 377 -0.05 -27.41 0.60
C GLY A 377 -0.86 -26.16 0.21
N GLY A 378 -1.97 -26.34 -0.53
CA GLY A 378 -2.85 -25.24 -0.92
C GLY A 378 -2.34 -24.38 -2.08
N LEU A 379 -1.50 -24.91 -2.96
CA LEU A 379 -1.13 -24.19 -4.20
C LEU A 379 -2.34 -23.95 -5.11
N ASP A 380 -3.25 -24.93 -5.17
CA ASP A 380 -4.54 -24.84 -5.86
C ASP A 380 -5.46 -23.75 -5.28
N VAL A 381 -5.37 -23.50 -3.96
CA VAL A 381 -6.04 -22.37 -3.31
C VAL A 381 -5.42 -21.05 -3.77
N ALA A 382 -4.09 -20.96 -3.81
CA ALA A 382 -3.40 -19.76 -4.28
C ALA A 382 -3.74 -19.44 -5.76
N GLU A 383 -3.86 -20.46 -6.61
CA GLU A 383 -4.25 -20.31 -8.03
C GLU A 383 -5.72 -19.88 -8.22
N GLN A 384 -6.58 -20.06 -7.20
CA GLN A 384 -7.98 -19.62 -7.20
C GLN A 384 -8.19 -18.20 -6.67
N LEU A 385 -7.13 -17.53 -6.22
CA LEU A 385 -7.19 -16.11 -5.85
C LEU A 385 -7.66 -15.26 -7.04
N THR A 386 -8.44 -14.25 -6.72
CA THR A 386 -9.11 -13.37 -7.66
C THR A 386 -8.08 -12.64 -8.53
N PRO A 387 -8.08 -12.85 -9.87
CA PRO A 387 -7.14 -12.19 -10.76
C PRO A 387 -7.25 -10.67 -10.69
N ARG A 388 -6.12 -9.99 -10.50
CA ARG A 388 -6.05 -8.53 -10.48
C ARG A 388 -4.64 -8.02 -10.80
N ASP A 389 -4.54 -7.09 -11.75
CA ASP A 389 -3.27 -6.47 -12.12
C ASP A 389 -3.41 -4.93 -12.14
N PRO A 390 -3.07 -4.25 -11.02
CA PRO A 390 -3.16 -2.80 -10.91
C PRO A 390 -2.34 -2.03 -11.96
N ALA A 391 -1.37 -2.68 -12.61
CA ALA A 391 -0.60 -2.08 -13.69
C ALA A 391 -1.36 -2.02 -15.03
N SER A 392 -2.38 -2.85 -15.20
CA SER A 392 -3.08 -3.04 -16.48
C SER A 392 -4.54 -2.58 -16.46
N GLN A 393 -5.18 -2.53 -15.29
CA GLN A 393 -6.60 -2.20 -15.14
C GLN A 393 -6.84 -1.34 -13.91
N PHE A 394 -7.76 -0.39 -14.02
CA PHE A 394 -8.13 0.53 -12.94
C PHE A 394 -9.33 0.03 -12.11
N ASP A 395 -10.32 -0.57 -12.76
CA ASP A 395 -11.49 -1.15 -12.11
C ASP A 395 -11.25 -2.64 -11.86
N LEU A 396 -10.72 -2.94 -10.67
CA LEU A 396 -10.35 -4.29 -10.28
C LEU A 396 -11.30 -4.79 -9.20
N PRO A 397 -11.67 -6.09 -9.23
CA PRO A 397 -12.39 -6.68 -8.10
C PRO A 397 -11.55 -6.55 -6.82
N PRO A 398 -12.21 -6.50 -5.64
CA PRO A 398 -11.51 -6.55 -4.37
C PRO A 398 -10.56 -7.77 -4.31
N GLY A 399 -9.35 -7.57 -3.80
CA GLY A 399 -8.44 -8.69 -3.58
C GLY A 399 -8.85 -9.55 -2.41
N ASP A 400 -8.62 -10.85 -2.51
CA ASP A 400 -8.88 -11.77 -1.40
C ASP A 400 -7.95 -11.48 -0.23
N LYS A 401 -8.52 -11.49 0.98
CA LYS A 401 -7.81 -11.19 2.22
C LYS A 401 -7.05 -12.40 2.76
N ILE A 402 -5.87 -12.13 3.28
CA ILE A 402 -5.23 -12.94 4.31
C ILE A 402 -6.01 -12.66 5.60
N ILE A 403 -6.64 -13.68 6.17
CA ILE A 403 -7.33 -13.59 7.46
C ILE A 403 -6.27 -13.43 8.55
N ARG A 404 -5.24 -14.29 8.53
CA ARG A 404 -4.06 -14.23 9.40
C ARG A 404 -2.97 -15.17 8.91
N ILE A 405 -1.76 -15.03 9.46
CA ILE A 405 -0.65 -15.98 9.26
C ILE A 405 -0.18 -16.54 10.60
N THR A 406 -0.14 -17.87 10.72
CA THR A 406 0.44 -18.56 11.89
C THR A 406 1.73 -19.27 11.51
N VAL A 407 2.74 -19.25 12.39
CA VAL A 407 4.03 -19.91 12.17
C VAL A 407 4.31 -20.94 13.25
N GLU A 408 4.50 -22.19 12.86
CA GLU A 408 4.98 -23.29 13.69
C GLU A 408 6.50 -23.44 13.56
N GLU A 409 7.19 -23.56 14.69
CA GLU A 409 8.62 -23.90 14.78
C GLU A 409 8.74 -25.37 15.25
N LYS A 410 9.51 -26.19 14.53
CA LYS A 410 9.64 -27.63 14.76
C LYS A 410 11.08 -28.05 15.06
#